data_AF-A0A1C5SN78-F1
#
_entry.id   AF-A0A1C5SN78-F1
#
_cell.length_a   1.000
_cell.length_b   1.000
_cell.length_c   1.000
_cell.angle_alpha   90.00
_cell.angle_beta   90.00
_cell.angle_gamma   90.00
#
_symmetry.space_group_name_H-M   'P 1'
#
loop_
_entity.id
_entity.type
_entity.pdbx_description
1 polymer ?
#
loop_
_entity_poly.entity_id
_entity_poly.type
_entity_poly.pdbx_seq_one_letter_code
_entity_poly.pdbx_strand_id
1 'polypeptide(L)'
;MKKDNVLSILKRISVIFIMVGIMFLSMGFYKKMAYSNPDKAYTTSDDYINSYVGGDAFNYIINGTYFMAYSVIGMGSWIISAITGTAYFKLSCENEVNELTKEKLPEI
;
A
#
# COMPACT_ATOMS: atom_id res chain seq x y z
N MET A 1 -24.91 -6.63 13.65
CA MET A 1 -23.61 -6.16 14.19
C MET A 1 -23.79 -4.72 14.68
N LYS A 2 -23.27 -4.34 15.86
CA LYS A 2 -23.39 -2.95 16.33
C LYS A 2 -22.66 -2.01 15.36
N LYS A 3 -23.21 -0.81 15.09
CA LYS A 3 -22.62 0.16 14.13
C LYS A 3 -21.18 0.52 14.50
N ASP A 4 -20.88 0.68 15.79
CA ASP A 4 -19.52 0.98 16.27
C ASP A 4 -18.52 -0.13 15.93
N ASN A 5 -18.98 -1.38 15.93
CA ASN A 5 -18.16 -2.51 15.50
C ASN A 5 -17.87 -2.43 13.99
N VAL A 6 -18.85 -2.02 13.18
CA VAL A 6 -18.66 -1.83 11.72
C VAL A 6 -17.62 -0.73 11.47
N LEU A 7 -17.75 0.42 12.12
CA LEU A 7 -16.81 1.54 12.00
C LEU A 7 -15.40 1.13 12.43
N SER A 8 -15.27 0.43 13.55
CA SER A 8 -13.98 -0.09 14.03
C SER A 8 -13.33 -1.06 13.03
N ILE A 9 -14.12 -1.96 12.43
CA ILE A 9 -13.64 -2.92 11.42
C ILE A 9 -13.17 -2.19 10.16
N LEU A 10 -13.98 -1.27 9.61
CA LEU A 10 -13.63 -0.52 8.40
C LEU A 10 -12.34 0.28 8.60
N LYS A 11 -12.20 0.96 9.74
CA LYS A 11 -10.98 1.70 10.10
C LYS A 11 -9.76 0.77 10.16
N ARG A 12 -9.88 -0.37 10.86
CA ARG A 12 -8.77 -1.33 10.99
C ARG A 12 -8.35 -1.90 9.64
N ILE A 13 -9.30 -2.29 8.79
CA ILE A 13 -9.03 -2.80 7.44
C ILE A 13 -8.31 -1.72 6.63
N SER A 14 -8.82 -0.49 6.60
CA SER A 14 -8.21 0.61 5.85
C SER A 14 -6.75 0.84 6.25
N VAL A 15 -6.45 0.89 7.57
CA VAL A 15 -5.08 1.11 8.07
C VAL A 15 -4.17 -0.07 7.74
N ILE A 16 -4.61 -1.31 7.94
CA ILE A 16 -3.80 -2.51 7.63
C ILE A 16 -3.41 -2.52 6.16
N PHE A 17 -4.36 -2.27 5.25
CA PHE A 17 -4.10 -2.30 3.82
C PHE A 17 -3.24 -1.12 3.32
N ILE A 18 -3.22 0.03 4.01
CA ILE A 18 -2.22 1.09 3.75
C ILE A 18 -0.82 0.57 4.03
N MET A 19 -0.62 -0.02 5.21
CA MET A 19 0.69 -0.53 5.64
C MET A 19 1.19 -1.65 4.73
N VAL A 20 0.31 -2.58 4.38
CA VAL A 20 0.61 -3.66 3.42
C VAL A 20 0.99 -3.06 2.06
N GLY A 21 0.25 -2.07 1.58
CA GLY A 21 0.55 -1.41 0.31
C GLY A 21 1.91 -0.70 0.31
N ILE A 22 2.25 0.03 1.38
CA ILE A 22 3.55 0.68 1.56
C ILE A 22 4.68 -0.36 1.53
N MET A 23 4.53 -1.45 2.28
CA MET A 23 5.54 -2.51 2.36
C MET A 23 5.83 -3.11 0.98
N PHE A 24 4.78 -3.49 0.23
CA PHE A 24 4.95 -4.13 -1.07
C PHE A 24 5.44 -3.16 -2.15
N LEU A 25 4.95 -1.92 -2.19
CA LEU A 25 5.49 -0.91 -3.11
C LEU A 25 6.97 -0.66 -2.83
N SER A 26 7.36 -0.54 -1.57
CA SER A 26 8.76 -0.35 -1.18
C SER A 26 9.63 -1.53 -1.65
N MET A 27 9.16 -2.78 -1.48
CA MET A 27 9.86 -3.96 -1.98
C MET A 27 9.95 -3.97 -3.51
N GLY A 28 8.88 -3.58 -4.21
CA GLY A 28 8.89 -3.44 -5.67
C GLY A 28 9.95 -2.44 -6.12
N PHE A 29 9.91 -1.21 -5.59
CA PHE A 29 10.88 -0.18 -5.91
C PHE A 29 12.30 -0.59 -5.53
N TYR A 30 12.49 -1.28 -4.41
CA TYR A 30 13.78 -1.84 -4.03
C TYR A 30 14.28 -2.85 -5.09
N LYS A 31 13.45 -3.80 -5.54
CA LYS A 31 13.84 -4.75 -6.60
C LYS A 31 14.13 -4.07 -7.94
N LYS A 32 13.45 -2.96 -8.24
CA LYS A 32 13.74 -2.16 -9.42
C LYS A 32 15.06 -1.39 -9.28
N MET A 33 15.36 -0.80 -8.13
CA MET A 33 16.45 0.17 -7.99
C MET A 33 17.75 -0.43 -7.44
N ALA A 34 17.66 -1.36 -6.49
CA ALA A 34 18.80 -2.04 -5.89
C ALA A 34 19.17 -3.27 -6.72
N TYR A 35 19.98 -3.03 -7.75
CA TYR A 35 20.66 -4.08 -8.50
C TYR A 35 22.05 -4.28 -7.94
N SER A 36 22.53 -5.52 -7.92
CA SER A 36 23.91 -5.86 -7.60
C SER A 36 24.33 -6.90 -8.62
N ASN A 37 25.25 -6.54 -9.51
CA ASN A 37 25.82 -7.46 -10.48
C ASN A 37 27.23 -7.89 -10.05
N PRO A 38 27.40 -9.04 -9.38
CA PRO A 38 28.73 -9.55 -9.05
C PRO A 38 29.34 -10.26 -10.27
N ASP A 39 29.47 -9.57 -11.40
CA ASP A 39 30.26 -10.06 -12.53
C ASP A 39 31.75 -9.85 -12.21
N LYS A 40 32.31 -10.78 -11.43
CA LYS A 40 33.72 -10.78 -11.01
C LYS A 40 34.74 -10.84 -12.16
N ALA A 41 34.29 -10.96 -13.40
CA ALA A 41 35.16 -11.14 -14.56
C ALA A 41 35.65 -9.82 -15.19
N TYR A 42 34.98 -8.68 -14.97
CA TYR A 42 35.29 -7.44 -15.72
C TYR A 42 35.21 -6.12 -14.93
N THR A 43 35.01 -6.14 -13.61
CA THR A 43 34.81 -4.89 -12.82
C THR A 43 35.73 -4.83 -11.60
N THR A 44 36.52 -3.76 -11.51
CA THR A 44 37.42 -3.41 -10.38
C THR A 44 36.74 -2.58 -9.29
N SER A 45 35.40 -2.49 -9.30
CA SER A 45 34.61 -1.72 -8.35
C SER A 45 33.38 -2.51 -7.93
N ASP A 46 33.26 -2.79 -6.63
CA ASP A 46 32.21 -3.61 -6.03
C ASP A 46 30.80 -2.96 -6.01
N ASP A 47 30.68 -1.71 -6.48
CA ASP A 47 29.46 -0.91 -6.30
C ASP A 47 28.83 -0.49 -7.64
N TYR A 48 28.08 -1.40 -8.27
CA TYR A 48 27.04 -1.00 -9.24
C TYR A 48 25.66 -1.21 -8.63
N ILE A 49 25.21 -0.22 -7.85
CA ILE A 49 23.91 -0.20 -7.15
C ILE A 49 22.83 0.46 -8.01
N ASN A 50 22.70 0.06 -9.28
CA ASN A 50 21.56 0.48 -10.11
C ASN A 50 21.33 -0.48 -11.27
N SER A 51 20.10 -0.99 -11.41
CA SER A 51 19.72 -1.86 -12.53
C SER A 51 19.83 -1.15 -13.86
N TYR A 52 19.67 0.17 -13.93
CA TYR A 52 19.71 0.86 -15.21
C TYR A 52 21.10 0.95 -15.85
N VAL A 53 22.16 0.61 -15.11
CA VAL A 53 23.55 0.78 -15.58
C VAL A 53 24.33 -0.53 -15.33
N GLY A 54 24.55 -1.31 -16.37
CA GLY A 54 25.48 -2.44 -16.35
C GLY A 54 24.88 -3.83 -16.05
N GLY A 55 23.56 -3.99 -16.09
CA GLY A 55 22.91 -5.29 -15.98
C GLY A 55 22.59 -5.99 -17.29
N ASP A 56 22.59 -7.32 -17.26
CA ASP A 56 22.14 -8.14 -18.39
C ASP A 56 20.61 -8.14 -18.53
N ALA A 57 20.13 -8.46 -19.74
CA ALA A 57 18.71 -8.45 -20.07
C ALA A 57 17.88 -9.47 -19.27
N PHE A 58 18.47 -10.60 -18.88
CA PHE A 58 17.77 -11.66 -18.16
C PHE A 58 17.39 -11.20 -16.75
N ASN A 59 18.33 -10.57 -16.05
CA ASN A 59 18.12 -10.00 -14.74
C ASN A 59 17.11 -8.84 -14.74
N TYR A 60 17.04 -8.04 -15.81
CA TYR A 60 16.01 -7.00 -15.96
C TYR A 60 14.61 -7.58 -16.09
N ILE A 61 14.44 -8.65 -16.86
CA ILE A 61 13.14 -9.31 -17.00
C ILE A 61 12.68 -9.85 -15.63
N ILE A 62 13.59 -10.46 -14.87
CA ILE A 62 13.30 -11.01 -13.54
C ILE A 62 12.93 -9.89 -12.55
N ASN A 63 13.77 -8.86 -12.42
CA ASN A 63 13.51 -7.75 -11.48
C ASN A 63 12.29 -6.93 -11.91
N GLY A 64 12.05 -6.77 -13.21
CA GLY A 64 10.84 -6.15 -13.74
C GLY A 64 9.58 -6.95 -13.39
N THR A 65 9.64 -8.27 -13.45
CA THR A 65 8.53 -9.15 -13.05
C THR A 65 8.27 -9.07 -11.55
N TYR A 66 9.31 -9.06 -10.71
CA TYR A 66 9.15 -8.82 -9.27
C TYR A 66 8.55 -7.45 -8.98
N PHE A 67 9.05 -6.38 -9.62
CA PHE A 67 8.50 -5.04 -9.48
C PHE A 67 7.02 -4.99 -9.84
N MET A 68 6.63 -5.63 -10.97
CA MET A 68 5.25 -5.71 -11.40
C MET A 68 4.38 -6.42 -10.36
N ALA A 69 4.77 -7.61 -9.91
CA ALA A 69 4.00 -8.40 -8.94
C ALA A 69 3.79 -7.64 -7.63
N TYR A 70 4.87 -7.05 -7.09
CA TYR A 70 4.79 -6.25 -5.88
C TYR A 70 3.97 -4.96 -6.05
N SER A 71 4.05 -4.32 -7.22
CA SER A 71 3.25 -3.13 -7.53
C SER A 71 1.75 -3.46 -7.61
N VAL A 72 1.39 -4.59 -8.21
CA VAL A 72 -0.01 -5.04 -8.29
C VAL A 72 -0.59 -5.31 -6.90
N ILE A 73 0.14 -6.03 -6.04
CA ILE A 73 -0.29 -6.29 -4.66
C ILE A 73 -0.38 -4.99 -3.86
N GLY A 74 0.62 -4.12 -4.01
CA GLY A 74 0.70 -2.85 -3.30
C GLY A 74 -0.44 -1.90 -3.66
N MET A 75 -0.65 -1.67 -4.96
CA MET A 75 -1.74 -0.82 -5.45
C MET A 75 -3.11 -1.43 -5.18
N GLY A 76 -3.28 -2.74 -5.35
CA GLY A 76 -4.52 -3.43 -5.00
C GLY A 76 -4.88 -3.24 -3.52
N SER A 77 -3.89 -3.27 -2.64
CA SER A 77 -4.08 -3.00 -1.21
C SER A 77 -4.53 -1.56 -0.95
N TRP A 78 -3.94 -0.58 -1.64
CA TRP A 78 -4.37 0.82 -1.50
C TRP A 78 -5.76 1.09 -2.04
N ILE A 79 -6.20 0.39 -3.10
CA ILE A 79 -7.59 0.47 -3.58
C ILE A 79 -8.56 -0.02 -2.49
N ILE A 80 -8.28 -1.17 -1.87
CA ILE A 80 -9.09 -1.70 -0.76
C ILE A 80 -9.13 -0.69 0.39
N SER A 81 -7.99 -0.10 0.73
CA SER A 81 -7.93 0.90 1.78
C SER A 81 -8.74 2.16 1.45
N ALA A 82 -8.66 2.66 0.21
CA ALA A 82 -9.40 3.83 -0.22
C ALA A 82 -10.91 3.62 -0.12
N ILE A 83 -11.41 2.47 -0.58
CA ILE A 83 -12.84 2.12 -0.51
C ILE A 83 -13.29 2.02 0.95
N THR A 84 -12.54 1.29 1.79
CA THR A 84 -12.92 1.08 3.20
C THR A 84 -12.78 2.35 4.04
N GLY A 85 -11.76 3.17 3.77
CA GLY A 85 -11.52 4.44 4.44
C GLY A 85 -12.56 5.50 4.09
N THR A 86 -12.94 5.62 2.82
CA THR A 86 -14.02 6.54 2.40
C THR A 86 -15.38 6.11 2.94
N ALA A 87 -15.66 4.79 2.95
CA ALA A 87 -16.86 4.26 3.59
C ALA A 87 -16.91 4.55 5.10
N TYR A 88 -15.79 4.35 5.81
CA TYR A 88 -15.66 4.71 7.22
C TYR A 88 -15.92 6.20 7.45
N PHE A 89 -15.33 7.08 6.64
CA PHE A 89 -15.46 8.52 6.77
C PHE A 89 -16.92 8.96 6.59
N LYS A 90 -17.58 8.51 5.51
CA LYS A 90 -18.99 8.82 5.24
C LYS A 90 -19.89 8.40 6.41
N LEU A 91 -19.75 7.15 6.85
CA LEU A 91 -20.56 6.61 7.95
C LEU A 91 -20.29 7.32 9.28
N SER A 92 -19.05 7.73 9.54
CA SER A 92 -18.70 8.48 10.74
C SER A 92 -19.37 9.85 10.77
N CYS A 93 -19.35 10.58 9.65
CA CYS A 93 -20.05 11.86 9.52
C CYS A 93 -21.57 11.70 9.67
N GLU A 94 -22.17 10.68 9.03
CA GLU A 94 -23.60 10.40 9.20
C GLU A 94 -23.96 10.10 10.66
N ASN A 95 -23.09 9.38 11.39
CA ASN A 95 -23.33 9.09 12.80
C ASN A 95 -23.29 10.38 13.65
N GLU A 96 -22.30 11.24 13.43
CA GLU A 96 -22.17 12.51 14.14
C GLU A 96 -23.37 13.44 13.90
N VAL A 97 -23.83 13.56 12.66
CA VAL A 97 -25.03 14.35 12.31
C VAL A 97 -26.29 13.80 12.99
N ASN A 98 -26.43 12.47 13.06
CA ASN A 98 -27.59 11.85 13.71
C ASN A 98 -27.60 12.10 15.23
N GLU A 99 -26.45 12.02 15.90
CA GLU A 99 -26.35 12.32 17.33
C GLU A 99 -26.66 13.80 17.62
N LEU A 100 -26.14 14.72 16.81
CA LEU A 100 -26.46 16.15 16.91
C LEU A 100 -27.95 16.46 16.67
N THR A 101 -28.61 15.67 15.82
CA THR A 101 -30.05 15.82 15.54
C THR A 101 -30.89 15.36 16.72
N LYS A 102 -30.51 14.25 17.38
CA LYS A 102 -31.20 13.74 18.57
C LYS A 102 -31.08 14.71 19.75
N GLU A 103 -29.89 15.28 19.97
CA GLU A 103 -29.67 16.25 21.06
C GLU A 103 -30.57 17.50 20.92
N LYS A 104 -30.90 17.90 19.69
CA LYS A 104 -31.74 19.08 19.42
C LYS A 104 -33.23 18.85 19.58
N LEU A 105 -33.73 17.61 19.56
CA LEU A 105 -35.13 17.35 19.86
C LEU A 105 -35.30 17.20 21.38
N PRO A 106 -36.18 17.98 22.05
CA PRO A 106 -36.52 17.69 23.43
C PRO A 106 -37.13 16.28 23.49
N GLU A 107 -36.67 15.45 24.42
CA GLU A 107 -37.29 14.16 24.72
C GLU A 107 -38.73 14.44 25.18
N ILE A 108 -39.71 14.10 24.33
CA ILE A 108 -41.16 14.21 24.61
C ILE A 108 -41.62 12.91 25.25
#